data_AF-A0A2S0QAY7-F1
#
_entry.id   AF-A0A2S0QAY7-F1
#
_cell.length_a   1.000
_cell.length_b   1.000
_cell.length_c   1.000
_cell.angle_alpha   90.00
_cell.angle_beta   90.00
_cell.angle_gamma   90.00
#
_symmetry.space_group_name_H-M   'P 1'
#
loop_
_entity.id
_entity.type
_entity.pdbx_description
1 polymer ?
#
loop_
_entity_poly.entity_id
_entity_poly.type
_entity_poly.pdbx_seq_one_letter_code
_entity_poly.pdbx_strand_id
1 'polypeptide(L)'
;MQVIEAPNIAVIASENAVPIEQLPPIWQDIAAGVANVGLENPKIYVEMAQLFQYKLAQGDVDLFNERPELAHFKSAFSQLFGQLGYETLEFYGHDFLIDSYPNFSQILEDVKSKGREYTDEVKVALIGMELFNEFGYELPASFYHVHLAPIYRDHVFEERALRFDKRDIVHKRSWDAVLHAGKVFAIQMKVQSIASKYGFTYHHGCGCNSHLSSIDISEGEFNYEISPEKYQRWIRSFIWTAWYEYAFFPIVPNTSNLV
;
A
#
# COMPACT_ATOMS: atom_id res chain seq x y z
N MET A 1 -7.24 8.06 -27.77
CA MET A 1 -8.20 7.20 -27.06
C MET A 1 -9.59 7.73 -27.38
N GLN A 2 -10.51 6.91 -27.94
CA GLN A 2 -11.90 7.32 -28.14
C GLN A 2 -12.65 7.10 -26.82
N VAL A 3 -13.22 8.16 -26.26
CA VAL A 3 -14.12 8.10 -25.09
C VAL A 3 -15.41 7.40 -25.55
N ILE A 4 -15.82 6.35 -24.84
CA ILE A 4 -17.06 5.62 -25.14
C ILE A 4 -18.09 6.04 -24.10
N GLU A 5 -19.07 6.85 -24.51
CA GLU A 5 -20.25 7.12 -23.68
C GLU A 5 -21.17 5.90 -23.72
N ALA A 6 -21.25 5.18 -22.60
CA ALA A 6 -22.15 4.04 -22.41
C ALA A 6 -22.74 4.10 -20.99
N PRO A 7 -23.95 3.56 -20.74
CA PRO A 7 -24.61 3.65 -19.43
C PRO A 7 -23.82 3.02 -18.26
N ASN A 8 -22.80 2.22 -18.56
CA ASN A 8 -21.93 1.54 -17.59
C ASN A 8 -20.51 2.13 -17.53
N ILE A 9 -20.30 3.33 -18.09
CA ILE A 9 -18.98 3.98 -18.15
C ILE A 9 -19.13 5.43 -17.68
N ALA A 10 -18.31 5.81 -16.69
CA ALA A 10 -18.10 7.20 -16.28
C ALA A 10 -16.84 7.76 -16.97
N VAL A 11 -16.70 9.09 -16.99
CA VAL A 11 -15.51 9.77 -17.53
C VAL A 11 -14.89 10.63 -16.45
N ILE A 12 -13.62 10.37 -16.14
CA ILE A 12 -12.83 11.09 -15.12
C ILE A 12 -11.54 11.53 -15.80
N ALA A 13 -11.23 12.82 -15.76
CA ALA A 13 -10.01 13.38 -16.36
C ALA A 13 -9.78 12.98 -17.84
N SER A 14 -10.86 12.81 -18.62
CA SER A 14 -10.83 12.32 -20.01
C SER A 14 -10.45 10.84 -20.19
N GLU A 15 -10.47 10.07 -19.10
CA GLU A 15 -10.31 8.62 -19.09
C GLU A 15 -11.63 7.93 -18.77
N ASN A 16 -11.86 6.76 -19.36
CA ASN A 16 -13.03 5.94 -19.04
C ASN A 16 -12.83 5.31 -17.65
N ALA A 17 -13.91 5.23 -16.88
CA ALA A 17 -13.93 4.71 -15.53
C ALA A 17 -15.21 3.89 -15.29
N VAL A 18 -15.24 3.03 -14.26
CA VAL A 18 -16.50 2.40 -13.85
C VAL A 18 -17.34 3.42 -13.08
N PRO A 19 -18.67 3.37 -13.15
CA PRO A 19 -19.52 4.18 -12.29
C PRO A 19 -19.37 3.74 -10.82
N ILE A 20 -19.71 4.62 -9.86
CA ILE A 20 -19.49 4.39 -8.42
C ILE A 20 -20.20 3.11 -7.97
N GLU A 21 -21.38 2.83 -8.52
CA GLU A 21 -22.23 1.68 -8.21
C GLU A 21 -21.57 0.33 -8.55
N GLN A 22 -20.51 0.33 -9.36
CA GLN A 22 -19.72 -0.86 -9.70
C GLN A 22 -18.48 -1.03 -8.82
N LEU A 23 -18.19 -0.10 -7.92
CA LEU A 23 -17.16 -0.27 -6.91
C LEU A 23 -17.64 -1.16 -5.74
N PRO A 24 -16.72 -1.71 -4.93
CA PRO A 24 -17.09 -2.33 -3.67
C PRO A 24 -17.91 -1.41 -2.76
N PRO A 25 -18.87 -1.94 -1.96
CA PRO A 25 -19.78 -1.12 -1.14
C PRO A 25 -19.06 -0.08 -0.29
N ILE A 26 -17.93 -0.44 0.30
CA ILE A 26 -17.13 0.47 1.13
C ILE A 26 -16.69 1.74 0.37
N TRP A 27 -16.37 1.65 -0.92
CA TRP A 27 -16.03 2.83 -1.73
C TRP A 27 -17.25 3.65 -2.13
N GLN A 28 -18.42 3.02 -2.25
CA GLN A 28 -19.68 3.74 -2.44
C GLN A 28 -20.01 4.55 -1.18
N ASP A 29 -19.79 3.96 0.00
CA ASP A 29 -19.96 4.62 1.30
C ASP A 29 -18.97 5.79 1.49
N ILE A 30 -17.70 5.61 1.07
CA ILE A 30 -16.71 6.69 1.04
C ILE A 30 -17.16 7.82 0.09
N ALA A 31 -17.66 7.47 -1.10
CA ALA A 31 -18.14 8.44 -2.08
C ALA A 31 -19.37 9.22 -1.58
N ALA A 32 -20.25 8.57 -0.83
CA ALA A 32 -21.43 9.18 -0.21
C ALA A 32 -21.10 9.98 1.06
N GLY A 33 -19.86 9.90 1.57
CA GLY A 33 -19.44 10.58 2.79
C GLY A 33 -20.00 9.97 4.07
N VAL A 34 -20.39 8.69 4.04
CA VAL A 34 -20.94 7.97 5.21
C VAL A 34 -19.92 7.06 5.90
N ALA A 35 -18.86 6.67 5.19
CA ALA A 35 -17.76 5.90 5.78
C ALA A 35 -16.90 6.78 6.71
N ASN A 36 -16.46 6.21 7.83
CA ASN A 36 -15.59 6.89 8.80
C ASN A 36 -14.12 6.81 8.37
N VAL A 37 -13.74 7.67 7.42
CA VAL A 37 -12.37 7.79 6.89
C VAL A 37 -11.75 9.14 7.27
N GLY A 38 -10.43 9.18 7.40
CA GLY A 38 -9.69 10.42 7.71
C GLY A 38 -9.11 11.16 6.50
N LEU A 39 -9.40 10.70 5.27
CA LEU A 39 -8.91 11.28 4.02
C LEU A 39 -9.31 12.75 3.88
N GLU A 40 -8.37 13.63 3.52
CA GLU A 40 -8.65 15.06 3.37
C GLU A 40 -9.58 15.33 2.16
N ASN A 41 -9.39 14.58 1.08
CA ASN A 41 -10.21 14.66 -0.12
C ASN A 41 -10.63 13.27 -0.62
N PRO A 42 -11.66 12.65 -0.02
CA PRO A 42 -12.12 11.31 -0.37
C PRO A 42 -12.48 11.14 -1.85
N LYS A 43 -12.98 12.20 -2.49
CA LYS A 43 -13.41 12.18 -3.90
C LYS A 43 -12.30 11.73 -4.85
N ILE A 44 -11.07 12.22 -4.68
CA ILE A 44 -9.96 11.87 -5.57
C ILE A 44 -9.61 10.38 -5.45
N TYR A 45 -9.69 9.82 -4.24
CA TYR A 45 -9.42 8.40 -4.00
C TYR A 45 -10.52 7.50 -4.58
N VAL A 46 -11.78 7.92 -4.50
CA VAL A 46 -12.90 7.27 -5.20
C VAL A 46 -12.69 7.30 -6.71
N GLU A 47 -12.33 8.45 -7.27
CA GLU A 47 -12.03 8.59 -8.70
C GLU A 47 -10.89 7.65 -9.14
N MET A 48 -9.83 7.55 -8.34
CA MET A 48 -8.75 6.58 -8.57
C MET A 48 -9.27 5.13 -8.53
N ALA A 49 -10.14 4.78 -7.59
CA ALA A 49 -10.73 3.44 -7.50
C ALA A 49 -11.57 3.12 -8.75
N GLN A 50 -12.37 4.08 -9.24
CA GLN A 50 -13.15 3.93 -10.48
C GLN A 50 -12.25 3.69 -11.70
N LEU A 51 -11.15 4.42 -11.82
CA LEU A 51 -10.17 4.24 -12.90
C LEU A 51 -9.45 2.90 -12.78
N PHE A 52 -9.01 2.53 -11.58
CA PHE A 52 -8.30 1.27 -11.33
C PHE A 52 -9.17 0.06 -11.70
N GLN A 53 -10.41 0.03 -11.22
CA GLN A 53 -11.35 -1.05 -11.53
C GLN A 53 -11.62 -1.12 -13.04
N TYR A 54 -11.82 0.01 -13.71
CA TYR A 54 -12.06 0.04 -15.15
C TYR A 54 -10.88 -0.52 -15.93
N LYS A 55 -9.65 -0.07 -15.63
CA LYS A 55 -8.45 -0.51 -16.34
C LYS A 55 -8.27 -2.01 -16.28
N LEU A 56 -8.49 -2.62 -15.11
CA LEU A 56 -8.38 -4.06 -14.96
C LEU A 56 -9.58 -4.81 -15.57
N ALA A 57 -10.81 -4.35 -15.34
CA ALA A 57 -12.04 -5.01 -15.82
C ALA A 57 -12.27 -4.88 -17.33
N GLN A 58 -11.63 -3.92 -18.00
CA GLN A 58 -11.70 -3.73 -19.45
C GLN A 58 -10.40 -4.07 -20.16
N GLY A 59 -9.35 -4.50 -19.44
CA GLY A 59 -8.01 -4.68 -19.99
C GLY A 59 -7.53 -3.42 -20.73
N ASP A 60 -7.83 -2.25 -20.17
CA ASP A 60 -7.34 -0.96 -20.65
C ASP A 60 -5.98 -0.67 -19.99
N VAL A 61 -5.00 -1.47 -20.41
CA VAL A 61 -3.63 -1.48 -19.91
C VAL A 61 -2.67 -1.51 -21.08
N ASP A 62 -1.46 -0.99 -20.88
CA ASP A 62 -0.45 -0.86 -21.94
C ASP A 62 -0.13 -2.21 -22.60
N LEU A 63 -0.24 -3.32 -21.87
CA LEU A 63 -0.04 -4.67 -22.41
C LEU A 63 -0.77 -4.91 -23.74
N PHE A 64 -2.06 -4.58 -23.83
CA PHE A 64 -2.84 -4.86 -25.05
C PHE A 64 -2.71 -3.76 -26.12
N ASN A 65 -2.30 -2.56 -25.72
CA ASN A 65 -2.04 -1.45 -26.64
C ASN A 65 -0.68 -1.61 -27.33
N GLU A 66 0.34 -2.03 -26.59
CA GLU A 66 1.72 -2.21 -27.06
C GLU A 66 1.96 -3.60 -27.67
N ARG A 67 1.14 -4.59 -27.31
CA ARG A 67 1.24 -5.97 -27.82
C ARG A 67 -0.08 -6.45 -28.43
N PRO A 68 -0.46 -5.94 -29.61
CA PRO A 68 -1.72 -6.30 -30.27
C PRO A 68 -1.87 -7.80 -30.53
N GLU A 69 -0.77 -8.54 -30.65
CA GLU A 69 -0.79 -10.00 -30.82
C GLU A 69 -1.42 -10.73 -29.62
N LEU A 70 -1.41 -10.11 -28.43
CA LEU A 70 -2.00 -10.64 -27.20
C LEU A 70 -3.48 -10.27 -27.03
N ALA A 71 -4.09 -9.52 -27.96
CA ALA A 71 -5.47 -9.04 -27.84
C ALA A 71 -6.48 -10.17 -27.60
N HIS A 72 -6.22 -11.38 -28.11
CA HIS A 72 -7.07 -12.55 -27.89
C HIS A 72 -7.11 -13.04 -26.42
N PHE A 73 -6.14 -12.66 -25.58
CA PHE A 73 -6.16 -12.93 -24.14
C PHE A 73 -6.90 -11.85 -23.34
N LYS A 74 -7.28 -10.73 -23.95
CA LYS A 74 -7.85 -9.57 -23.25
C LYS A 74 -9.09 -9.93 -22.45
N SER A 75 -9.97 -10.79 -22.97
CA SER A 75 -11.16 -11.24 -22.22
C SER A 75 -10.80 -12.03 -20.96
N ALA A 76 -9.84 -12.97 -21.06
CA ALA A 76 -9.43 -13.79 -19.91
C ALA A 76 -8.70 -12.94 -18.86
N PHE A 77 -7.83 -12.03 -19.30
CA PHE A 77 -7.22 -11.02 -18.44
C PHE A 77 -8.28 -10.19 -17.71
N SER A 78 -9.24 -9.63 -18.45
CA SER A 78 -10.24 -8.71 -17.90
C SER A 78 -11.13 -9.38 -16.87
N GLN A 79 -11.48 -10.66 -17.06
CA GLN A 79 -12.24 -11.43 -16.09
C GLN A 79 -11.44 -11.66 -14.80
N LEU A 80 -10.20 -12.14 -14.91
CA LEU A 80 -9.37 -12.42 -13.74
C LEU A 80 -8.99 -11.14 -12.99
N PHE A 81 -8.40 -10.17 -13.69
CA PHE A 81 -7.91 -8.95 -13.07
C PHE A 81 -9.04 -7.98 -12.71
N GLY A 82 -10.18 -8.02 -13.38
CA GLY A 82 -11.39 -7.32 -12.93
C GLY A 82 -11.84 -7.80 -11.55
N GLN A 83 -11.81 -9.12 -11.30
CA GLN A 83 -12.11 -9.70 -9.98
C GLN A 83 -11.03 -9.34 -8.96
N LEU A 84 -9.75 -9.52 -9.30
CA LEU A 84 -8.65 -9.18 -8.38
C LEU A 84 -8.61 -7.68 -8.06
N GLY A 85 -8.96 -6.82 -9.03
CA GLY A 85 -9.12 -5.38 -8.82
C GLY A 85 -10.22 -5.05 -7.83
N TYR A 86 -11.37 -5.73 -7.93
CA TYR A 86 -12.49 -5.53 -7.01
C TYR A 86 -12.10 -5.92 -5.58
N GLU A 87 -11.45 -7.07 -5.39
CA GLU A 87 -10.93 -7.51 -4.09
C GLU A 87 -9.87 -6.56 -3.51
N THR A 88 -8.97 -6.06 -4.35
CA THR A 88 -7.99 -5.04 -3.94
C THR A 88 -8.70 -3.81 -3.39
N LEU A 89 -9.68 -3.30 -4.13
CA LEU A 89 -10.42 -2.11 -3.72
C LEU A 89 -11.25 -2.40 -2.47
N GLU A 90 -11.90 -3.55 -2.36
CA GLU A 90 -12.62 -3.92 -1.14
C GLU A 90 -11.70 -3.91 0.09
N PHE A 91 -10.52 -4.54 -0.02
CA PHE A 91 -9.53 -4.53 1.05
C PHE A 91 -9.10 -3.09 1.41
N TYR A 92 -8.63 -2.30 0.44
CA TYR A 92 -8.10 -0.97 0.73
C TYR A 92 -9.18 0.02 1.17
N GLY A 93 -10.42 -0.13 0.71
CA GLY A 93 -11.53 0.68 1.20
C GLY A 93 -11.74 0.49 2.70
N HIS A 94 -11.64 -0.75 3.19
CA HIS A 94 -11.65 -1.03 4.63
C HIS A 94 -10.36 -0.57 5.32
N ASP A 95 -9.21 -0.70 4.67
CA ASP A 95 -7.91 -0.30 5.21
C ASP A 95 -7.80 1.23 5.41
N PHE A 96 -8.64 2.03 4.75
CA PHE A 96 -8.74 3.49 4.95
C PHE A 96 -9.72 3.91 6.06
N LEU A 97 -10.48 2.98 6.66
CA LEU A 97 -11.31 3.31 7.81
C LEU A 97 -10.43 3.70 9.00
N ILE A 98 -10.82 4.73 9.75
CA ILE A 98 -10.05 5.22 10.91
C ILE A 98 -9.75 4.09 11.90
N ASP A 99 -10.70 3.18 12.11
CA ASP A 99 -10.57 2.06 13.04
C ASP A 99 -9.54 1.00 12.59
N SER A 100 -9.10 1.04 11.33
CA SER A 100 -8.05 0.17 10.81
C SER A 100 -6.64 0.65 11.19
N TYR A 101 -6.48 1.92 11.58
CA TYR A 101 -5.18 2.52 11.87
C TYR A 101 -4.65 2.11 13.26
N PRO A 102 -3.32 1.98 13.43
CA PRO A 102 -2.73 1.65 14.73
C PRO A 102 -3.02 2.74 15.77
N ASN A 103 -3.33 2.33 17.01
CA ASN A 103 -3.30 3.25 18.14
C ASN A 103 -1.85 3.43 18.61
N PHE A 104 -1.13 4.38 18.00
CA PHE A 104 0.29 4.58 18.28
C PHE A 104 0.59 4.94 19.74
N SER A 105 -0.29 5.69 20.41
CA SER A 105 -0.11 6.04 21.82
C SER A 105 -0.16 4.80 22.71
N GLN A 106 -1.14 3.91 22.47
CA GLN A 106 -1.23 2.64 23.19
C GLN A 106 -0.01 1.76 22.90
N ILE A 107 0.40 1.63 21.64
CA ILE A 107 1.57 0.82 21.26
C ILE A 107 2.84 1.33 21.95
N LEU A 108 3.04 2.65 21.97
CA LEU A 108 4.19 3.25 22.64
C LEU A 108 4.18 3.00 24.16
N GLU A 109 3.02 3.11 24.80
CA GLU A 109 2.85 2.82 26.22
C GLU A 109 3.13 1.35 26.53
N ASP A 110 2.55 0.43 25.75
CA ASP A 110 2.72 -1.01 25.88
C ASP A 110 4.19 -1.41 25.77
N VAL A 111 4.90 -0.89 24.76
CA VAL A 111 6.32 -1.19 24.57
C VAL A 111 7.18 -0.62 25.71
N LYS A 112 6.93 0.63 26.13
CA LYS A 112 7.64 1.24 27.26
C LYS A 112 7.45 0.46 28.57
N SER A 113 6.27 -0.11 28.77
CA SER A 113 5.94 -0.89 29.98
C SER A 113 6.77 -2.18 30.11
N LYS A 114 7.32 -2.72 29.00
CA LYS A 114 8.12 -3.95 28.99
C LYS A 114 9.55 -3.78 29.53
N GLY A 115 10.02 -2.54 29.71
CA GLY A 115 11.29 -2.24 30.37
C GLY A 115 12.43 -1.82 29.43
N ARG A 116 13.62 -1.62 30.00
CA ARG A 116 14.77 -0.98 29.33
C ARG A 116 15.39 -1.80 28.18
N GLU A 117 15.09 -3.09 28.09
CA GLU A 117 15.60 -3.95 27.02
C GLU A 117 14.88 -3.70 25.70
N TYR A 118 13.71 -3.06 25.72
CA TYR A 118 12.88 -2.77 24.55
C TYR A 118 13.16 -1.39 23.93
N THR A 119 14.38 -0.86 24.09
CA THR A 119 14.73 0.48 23.60
C THR A 119 14.58 0.62 22.09
N ASP A 120 14.78 -0.46 21.34
CA ASP A 120 14.69 -0.42 19.89
C ASP A 120 13.24 -0.49 19.41
N GLU A 121 12.38 -1.27 20.07
CA GLU A 121 10.94 -1.28 19.82
C GLU A 121 10.32 0.09 20.13
N VAL A 122 10.80 0.79 21.16
CA VAL A 122 10.39 2.18 21.45
C VAL A 122 10.74 3.08 20.27
N LYS A 123 11.95 2.95 19.68
CA LYS A 123 12.33 3.70 18.48
C LYS A 123 11.42 3.37 17.30
N VAL A 124 11.11 2.09 17.06
CA VAL A 124 10.18 1.68 15.99
C VAL A 124 8.80 2.28 16.18
N ALA A 125 8.26 2.28 17.41
CA ALA A 125 6.97 2.91 17.72
C ALA A 125 6.99 4.42 17.45
N LEU A 126 8.08 5.11 17.81
CA LEU A 126 8.26 6.54 17.54
C LEU A 126 8.39 6.84 16.04
N ILE A 127 9.06 5.99 15.28
CA ILE A 127 9.10 6.08 13.81
C ILE A 127 7.68 5.98 13.24
N GLY A 128 6.89 5.00 13.69
CA GLY A 128 5.49 4.86 13.27
C GLY A 128 4.66 6.11 13.54
N MET A 129 4.85 6.73 14.71
CA MET A 129 4.21 8.01 15.05
C MET A 129 4.64 9.15 14.14
N GLU A 130 5.94 9.30 13.86
CA GLU A 130 6.44 10.33 12.94
C GLU A 130 5.94 10.12 11.50
N LEU A 131 5.86 8.88 11.06
CA LEU A 131 5.25 8.54 9.76
C LEU A 131 3.77 8.94 9.71
N PHE A 132 3.02 8.72 10.78
CA PHE A 132 1.63 9.15 10.85
C PHE A 132 1.49 10.68 10.94
N ASN A 133 2.39 11.36 11.64
CA ASN A 133 2.42 12.83 11.64
C ASN A 133 2.76 13.40 10.25
N GLU A 134 3.59 12.71 9.48
CA GLU A 134 3.98 13.13 8.13
C GLU A 134 2.86 12.90 7.11
N PHE A 135 2.19 11.74 7.14
CA PHE A 135 1.27 11.30 6.09
C PHE A 135 -0.20 11.24 6.50
N GLY A 136 -0.49 11.27 7.80
CA GLY A 136 -1.85 11.24 8.35
C GLY A 136 -2.66 10.05 7.87
N TYR A 137 -3.88 10.31 7.41
CA TYR A 137 -4.78 9.30 6.85
C TYR A 137 -4.65 9.17 5.32
N GLU A 138 -3.74 9.92 4.69
CA GLU A 138 -3.58 9.90 3.23
C GLU A 138 -2.92 8.59 2.75
N LEU A 139 -2.21 7.86 3.62
CA LEU A 139 -1.75 6.50 3.35
C LEU A 139 -2.64 5.47 4.05
N PRO A 140 -2.81 4.26 3.47
CA PRO A 140 -3.69 3.24 4.02
C PRO A 140 -3.13 2.65 5.33
N ALA A 141 -3.97 2.13 6.23
CA ALA A 141 -3.52 1.65 7.53
C ALA A 141 -2.41 0.58 7.46
N SER A 142 -2.45 -0.29 6.45
CA SER A 142 -1.40 -1.29 6.19
C SER A 142 0.00 -0.69 5.99
N PHE A 143 0.10 0.57 5.52
CA PHE A 143 1.36 1.31 5.48
C PHE A 143 2.00 1.42 6.87
N TYR A 144 1.21 1.76 7.89
CA TYR A 144 1.73 1.92 9.24
C TYR A 144 1.98 0.58 9.91
N HIS A 145 1.07 -0.38 9.75
CA HIS A 145 1.20 -1.72 10.34
C HIS A 145 2.49 -2.41 9.89
N VAL A 146 2.87 -2.33 8.61
CA VAL A 146 4.10 -2.99 8.14
C VAL A 146 5.38 -2.37 8.72
N HIS A 147 5.38 -1.08 9.03
CA HIS A 147 6.53 -0.43 9.68
C HIS A 147 6.57 -0.70 11.19
N LEU A 148 5.43 -1.00 11.81
CA LEU A 148 5.34 -1.42 13.21
C LEU A 148 5.59 -2.92 13.41
N ALA A 149 5.50 -3.73 12.35
CA ALA A 149 5.67 -5.19 12.40
C ALA A 149 6.91 -5.66 13.20
N PRO A 150 8.09 -5.00 13.14
CA PRO A 150 9.26 -5.40 13.93
C PRO A 150 9.05 -5.43 15.46
N ILE A 151 8.10 -4.64 16.00
CA ILE A 151 7.79 -4.62 17.45
C ILE A 151 7.22 -5.96 17.95
N TYR A 152 6.56 -6.71 17.05
CA TYR A 152 5.88 -7.96 17.39
C TYR A 152 6.75 -9.19 17.12
N ARG A 153 8.03 -8.98 16.78
CA ARG A 153 9.01 -10.03 16.49
C ARG A 153 9.81 -10.40 17.73
N ASP A 154 10.64 -11.43 17.57
CA ASP A 154 11.54 -11.88 18.65
C ASP A 154 12.70 -10.89 18.83
N HIS A 155 13.07 -10.16 17.77
CA HIS A 155 14.04 -9.05 17.79
C HIS A 155 13.72 -8.05 16.64
N VAL A 156 13.94 -6.74 16.83
CA VAL A 156 13.63 -5.72 15.79
C VAL A 156 14.47 -5.87 14.50
N PHE A 157 15.74 -6.24 14.64
CA PHE A 157 16.68 -6.52 13.53
C PHE A 157 16.55 -7.96 13.00
N GLU A 158 15.47 -8.68 13.32
CA GLU A 158 15.27 -10.02 12.80
C GLU A 158 15.16 -9.98 11.26
N GLU A 159 16.20 -10.47 10.59
CA GLU A 159 16.19 -10.71 9.14
C GLU A 159 15.40 -11.98 8.83
N ARG A 160 14.44 -11.86 7.91
CA ARG A 160 13.72 -13.01 7.38
C ARG A 160 13.78 -13.01 5.88
N ALA A 161 14.69 -13.82 5.35
CA ALA A 161 14.72 -14.11 3.94
C ALA A 161 13.53 -15.03 3.57
N LEU A 162 12.83 -14.67 2.51
CA LEU A 162 12.13 -15.58 1.61
C LEU A 162 10.74 -16.13 2.01
N ARG A 163 10.25 -16.00 3.26
CA ARG A 163 8.86 -16.36 3.63
C ARG A 163 8.29 -15.51 4.77
N PHE A 164 7.02 -15.09 4.61
CA PHE A 164 6.24 -14.55 5.71
C PHE A 164 6.13 -15.57 6.85
N ASP A 165 6.22 -15.09 8.09
CA ASP A 165 5.87 -15.90 9.25
C ASP A 165 4.42 -16.42 9.08
N LYS A 166 4.14 -17.61 9.61
CA LYS A 166 2.75 -18.06 9.74
C LYS A 166 1.90 -17.08 10.55
N ARG A 167 2.51 -16.38 11.53
CA ARG A 167 1.90 -15.29 12.30
C ARG A 167 1.40 -14.15 11.39
N ASP A 168 2.09 -13.88 10.30
CA ASP A 168 1.83 -12.74 9.40
C ASP A 168 1.10 -13.12 8.12
N ILE A 169 0.72 -14.39 7.96
CA ILE A 169 0.16 -14.92 6.71
C ILE A 169 -1.12 -14.20 6.29
N VAL A 170 -1.89 -13.70 7.26
CA VAL A 170 -3.14 -12.96 7.05
C VAL A 170 -2.90 -11.54 6.53
N HIS A 171 -1.72 -10.98 6.78
CA HIS A 171 -1.33 -9.64 6.32
C HIS A 171 -0.36 -9.66 5.14
N LYS A 172 0.08 -10.86 4.73
CA LYS A 172 1.08 -11.09 3.68
C LYS A 172 0.85 -10.23 2.43
N ARG A 173 -0.37 -10.27 1.89
CA ARG A 173 -0.70 -9.62 0.61
C ARG A 173 -0.62 -8.10 0.71
N SER A 174 -1.17 -7.51 1.78
CA SER A 174 -1.16 -6.06 1.97
C SER A 174 0.22 -5.53 2.35
N TRP A 175 0.95 -6.23 3.22
CA TRP A 175 2.29 -5.81 3.62
C TRP A 175 3.28 -5.88 2.46
N ASP A 176 3.27 -6.95 1.67
CA ASP A 176 4.14 -7.06 0.50
C ASP A 176 3.83 -5.97 -0.53
N ALA A 177 2.54 -5.72 -0.79
CA ALA A 177 2.10 -4.65 -1.68
C ALA A 177 2.59 -3.26 -1.24
N VAL A 178 2.50 -2.95 0.05
CA VAL A 178 3.00 -1.70 0.63
C VAL A 178 4.53 -1.59 0.52
N LEU A 179 5.26 -2.67 0.82
CA LEU A 179 6.73 -2.68 0.70
C LEU A 179 7.16 -2.51 -0.75
N HIS A 180 6.49 -3.15 -1.70
CA HIS A 180 6.74 -2.97 -3.12
C HIS A 180 6.38 -1.57 -3.62
N ALA A 181 5.34 -0.95 -3.05
CA ALA A 181 5.03 0.45 -3.32
C ALA A 181 6.15 1.42 -2.87
N GLY A 182 7.09 0.97 -2.02
CA GLY A 182 8.36 1.65 -1.73
C GLY A 182 9.23 1.93 -2.98
N LYS A 183 8.96 1.29 -4.12
CA LYS A 183 9.52 1.68 -5.43
C LYS A 183 9.18 3.13 -5.81
N VAL A 184 8.12 3.71 -5.23
CA VAL A 184 7.86 5.15 -5.25
C VAL A 184 8.86 5.83 -4.32
N PHE A 185 10.04 6.10 -4.89
CA PHE A 185 11.25 6.45 -4.15
C PHE A 185 11.10 7.65 -3.21
N ALA A 186 10.26 8.64 -3.55
CA ALA A 186 10.02 9.78 -2.67
C ALA A 186 9.41 9.38 -1.30
N ILE A 187 8.45 8.46 -1.30
CA ILE A 187 7.85 7.96 -0.06
C ILE A 187 8.89 7.13 0.71
N GLN A 188 9.59 6.22 0.03
CA GLN A 188 10.64 5.43 0.67
C GLN A 188 11.74 6.29 1.28
N MET A 189 12.22 7.31 0.57
CA MET A 189 13.26 8.22 1.06
C MET A 189 12.79 9.00 2.29
N LYS A 190 11.50 9.34 2.38
CA LYS A 190 10.92 9.96 3.56
C LYS A 190 10.86 8.98 4.74
N VAL A 191 10.50 7.72 4.49
CA VAL A 191 10.59 6.65 5.51
C VAL A 191 12.03 6.52 6.03
N GLN A 192 13.02 6.44 5.13
CA GLN A 192 14.44 6.36 5.53
C GLN A 192 14.88 7.58 6.33
N SER A 193 14.46 8.77 5.90
CA SER A 193 14.80 10.01 6.59
C SER A 193 14.30 10.01 8.02
N ILE A 194 13.03 9.64 8.24
CA ILE A 194 12.46 9.53 9.59
C ILE A 194 13.18 8.44 10.40
N ALA A 195 13.39 7.25 9.82
CA ALA A 195 14.08 6.15 10.51
C ALA A 195 15.51 6.51 10.93
N SER A 196 16.24 7.25 10.09
CA SER A 196 17.64 7.61 10.36
C SER A 196 17.82 8.48 11.60
N LYS A 197 16.81 9.28 11.98
CA LYS A 197 16.80 10.06 13.24
C LYS A 197 16.88 9.18 14.49
N TYR A 198 16.44 7.93 14.35
CA TYR A 198 16.46 6.92 15.40
C TYR A 198 17.63 5.95 15.27
N GLY A 199 18.56 6.22 14.34
CA GLY A 199 19.70 5.37 14.04
C GLY A 199 19.34 4.12 13.24
N PHE A 200 18.23 4.14 12.49
CA PHE A 200 17.71 3.00 11.74
C PHE A 200 17.59 3.27 10.24
N THR A 201 17.70 2.20 9.44
CA THR A 201 17.30 2.19 8.02
C THR A 201 16.33 1.05 7.79
N TYR A 202 15.25 1.28 7.04
CA TYR A 202 14.33 0.22 6.65
C TYR A 202 14.81 -0.46 5.38
N HIS A 203 15.01 -1.77 5.42
CA HIS A 203 15.30 -2.57 4.26
C HIS A 203 14.04 -3.32 3.85
N HIS A 204 13.82 -3.40 2.54
CA HIS A 204 12.85 -4.33 1.99
C HIS A 204 13.60 -5.22 1.01
N GLY A 205 13.57 -6.54 1.21
CA GLY A 205 14.06 -7.45 0.19
C GLY A 205 13.16 -7.34 -1.04
N CYS A 206 13.72 -7.07 -2.22
CA CYS A 206 12.97 -7.10 -3.48
C CYS A 206 13.52 -8.24 -4.35
N GLY A 207 13.13 -9.46 -4.03
CA GLY A 207 13.11 -10.59 -4.95
C GLY A 207 11.69 -11.12 -4.96
N CYS A 208 11.22 -11.73 -6.05
CA CYS A 208 9.87 -12.30 -6.21
C CYS A 208 9.58 -13.50 -5.27
N ASN A 209 9.85 -13.33 -3.98
CA ASN A 209 9.67 -14.23 -2.85
C ASN A 209 9.50 -13.37 -1.59
N SER A 210 8.27 -13.06 -1.17
CA SER A 210 7.88 -12.89 0.24
C SER A 210 8.95 -12.31 1.18
N HIS A 211 9.23 -11.00 1.13
CA HIS A 211 10.11 -10.33 2.10
C HIS A 211 9.31 -9.37 2.97
N LEU A 212 9.62 -9.35 4.26
CA LEU A 212 9.10 -8.35 5.20
C LEU A 212 10.03 -7.13 5.26
N SER A 213 9.56 -6.02 5.82
CA SER A 213 10.44 -4.93 6.28
C SER A 213 11.46 -5.50 7.27
N SER A 214 12.73 -5.19 7.06
CA SER A 214 13.82 -5.34 8.03
C SER A 214 14.37 -3.97 8.40
N ILE A 215 15.09 -3.89 9.51
CA ILE A 215 15.70 -2.66 10.00
C ILE A 215 17.20 -2.92 10.21
N ASP A 216 18.05 -2.01 9.78
CA ASP A 216 19.49 -2.00 10.05
C ASP A 216 19.90 -0.75 10.84
N ILE A 217 21.13 -0.75 11.37
CA ILE A 217 21.71 0.41 12.06
C ILE A 217 22.24 1.41 11.03
N SER A 218 21.96 2.70 11.27
CA SER A 218 22.44 3.82 10.45
C SER A 218 23.49 4.66 11.20
N GLU A 219 24.62 4.93 10.56
CA GLU A 219 25.67 5.83 11.06
C GLU A 219 25.42 7.28 10.59
N GLY A 220 24.30 7.88 11.00
CA GLY A 220 23.99 9.29 10.76
C GLY A 220 22.55 9.58 10.37
N GLU A 221 22.11 10.82 10.54
CA GLU A 221 20.79 11.28 10.12
C GLU A 221 20.84 11.79 8.67
N PHE A 222 19.84 11.42 7.88
CA PHE A 222 19.59 11.94 6.55
C PHE A 222 18.23 12.64 6.53
N ASN A 223 18.20 13.87 6.02
CA ASN A 223 17.00 14.68 5.95
C ASN A 223 16.43 14.74 4.52
N TYR A 224 15.17 14.35 4.37
CA TYR A 224 14.43 14.40 3.12
C TYR A 224 13.06 15.03 3.33
N GLU A 225 12.73 15.96 2.44
CA GLU A 225 11.42 16.58 2.37
C GLU A 225 10.83 16.35 0.98
N ILE A 226 9.57 15.93 0.97
CA ILE A 226 8.80 15.87 -0.26
C ILE A 226 8.32 17.28 -0.56
N SER A 227 8.66 17.82 -1.73
CA SER A 227 8.23 19.18 -2.07
C SER A 227 6.69 19.28 -2.07
N PRO A 228 6.10 20.35 -1.51
CA PRO A 228 4.64 20.48 -1.40
C PRO A 228 3.90 20.29 -2.73
N GLU A 229 4.49 20.74 -3.83
CA GLU A 229 3.88 20.66 -5.17
C GLU A 229 3.80 19.21 -5.69
N LYS A 230 4.61 18.30 -5.14
CA LYS A 230 4.72 16.90 -5.57
C LYS A 230 4.14 15.93 -4.54
N TYR A 231 3.83 16.39 -3.34
CA TYR A 231 3.39 15.58 -2.21
C TYR A 231 2.23 14.67 -2.57
N GLN A 232 1.13 15.28 -3.04
CA GLN A 232 -0.07 14.57 -3.45
C GLN A 232 0.16 13.63 -4.64
N ARG A 233 1.06 13.98 -5.56
CA ARG A 233 1.42 13.09 -6.68
C ARG A 233 2.08 11.81 -6.17
N TRP A 234 3.02 11.92 -5.24
CA TRP A 234 3.75 10.76 -4.74
C TRP A 234 2.88 9.86 -3.87
N ILE A 235 1.98 10.41 -3.04
CA ILE A 235 0.99 9.64 -2.30
C ILE A 235 0.10 8.83 -3.25
N ARG A 236 -0.46 9.48 -4.28
CA ARG A 236 -1.32 8.80 -5.26
C ARG A 236 -0.56 7.74 -6.04
N SER A 237 0.68 8.01 -6.44
CA SER A 237 1.54 7.01 -7.07
C SER A 237 1.81 5.82 -6.15
N PHE A 238 2.05 6.06 -4.86
CA PHE A 238 2.26 5.00 -3.87
C PHE A 238 1.03 4.12 -3.74
N ILE A 239 -0.15 4.72 -3.53
CA ILE A 239 -1.42 3.98 -3.40
C ILE A 239 -1.74 3.20 -4.67
N TRP A 240 -1.59 3.82 -5.84
CA TRP A 240 -1.78 3.14 -7.11
C TRP A 240 -0.86 1.92 -7.26
N THR A 241 0.40 2.08 -6.86
CA THR A 241 1.39 0.99 -6.90
C THR A 241 1.04 -0.09 -5.90
N ALA A 242 0.60 0.26 -4.68
CA ALA A 242 0.16 -0.71 -3.68
C ALA A 242 -1.07 -1.50 -4.16
N TRP A 243 -2.07 -0.84 -4.76
CA TRP A 243 -3.22 -1.51 -5.34
C TRP A 243 -2.83 -2.47 -6.47
N TYR A 244 -1.93 -2.02 -7.34
CA TYR A 244 -1.40 -2.86 -8.41
C TYR A 244 -0.66 -4.08 -7.85
N GLU A 245 0.30 -3.89 -6.95
CA GLU A 245 1.07 -4.98 -6.35
C GLU A 245 0.14 -5.94 -5.59
N TYR A 246 -0.87 -5.44 -4.87
CA TYR A 246 -1.88 -6.27 -4.22
C TYR A 246 -2.69 -7.10 -5.22
N ALA A 247 -3.16 -6.50 -6.32
CA ALA A 247 -3.93 -7.19 -7.35
C ALA A 247 -3.10 -8.29 -8.03
N PHE A 248 -1.82 -8.03 -8.29
CA PHE A 248 -0.92 -8.94 -9.03
C PHE A 248 -0.15 -9.91 -8.12
N PHE A 249 -0.15 -9.71 -6.80
CA PHE A 249 0.55 -10.60 -5.88
C PHE A 249 0.19 -12.10 -6.01
N PRO A 250 -1.10 -12.48 -6.19
CA PRO A 250 -1.47 -13.90 -6.27
C PRO A 250 -0.88 -14.67 -7.46
N ILE A 251 -0.37 -13.98 -8.49
CA ILE A 251 0.21 -14.62 -9.68
C ILE A 251 1.73 -14.75 -9.63
N VAL A 252 2.38 -14.27 -8.58
CA VAL A 252 3.84 -14.36 -8.42
C VAL A 252 4.23 -15.83 -8.23
N PRO A 253 5.05 -16.41 -9.14
CA PRO A 253 5.48 -17.80 -9.02
C PRO A 253 6.41 -17.94 -7.82
N ASN A 254 6.05 -18.81 -6.88
CA ASN A 254 6.88 -19.14 -5.72
C ASN A 254 7.63 -20.46 -5.98
N THR A 255 8.89 -20.54 -5.56
CA THR A 255 9.68 -21.77 -5.66
C THR A 255 10.29 -22.16 -4.31
N SER A 256 10.24 -23.45 -3.99
CA SER A 256 10.92 -24.02 -2.82
C SER A 256 12.44 -24.05 -2.94
N ASN A 257 12.99 -23.77 -4.11
CA ASN A 257 14.44 -23.83 -4.36
C ASN A 257 15.19 -22.56 -3.94
N LEU A 258 14.47 -21.53 -3.52
CA LEU A 258 15.04 -20.29 -2.99
C LEU A 258 14.94 -20.30 -1.45
N VAL A 259 15.15 -21.47 -0.82
CA VAL A 259 15.18 -21.68 0.64
C VAL A 259 16.59 -22.07 1.04
#